data_AF-B8BRL1-F1
#
_entry.id   AF-B8BRL1-F1
#
_cell.length_a   1.000
_cell.length_b   1.000
_cell.length_c   1.000
_cell.angle_alpha   90.00
_cell.angle_beta   90.00
_cell.angle_gamma   90.00
#
_symmetry.space_group_name_H-M   'P 1'
#
loop_
_entity.id
_entity.type
_entity.pdbx_description
1 polymer ?
#
loop_
_entity_poly.entity_id
_entity_poly.type
_entity_poly.pdbx_seq_one_letter_code
_entity_poly.pdbx_strand_id
1 'polypeptide(L)'
;MMYRGIFAFAVLALGVANAFNAPPSYTHVTKRSISYSSLLMTTETGEKPDYAQKKEYVPKWKKKATLAEVTGTRELSAQDKGLIGSVPITFQQGIGESATLIQTTGMPGQSLKLVASQAGQYIKYSCGKGECGTCEALCNGKYLRPCVDVVPTDLSPDPTTNEYAPLVIQVKGTKAKVVSSGKFFSVKSFILGFWNNLLGMAGFVRDRRKARKNWEERMSKEDEIKRLTEEKKRKKAEEAAADAANNV
;
A
#
# COMPACT_ATOMS: atom_id res chain seq x y z
N MET A 1 -46.63 -54.00 11.78
CA MET A 1 -47.22 -52.72 12.21
C MET A 1 -46.37 -52.24 13.38
N MET A 2 -45.48 -51.26 13.15
CA MET A 2 -45.72 -49.83 13.48
C MET A 2 -45.99 -49.66 14.98
N TYR A 3 -45.34 -48.81 15.78
CA TYR A 3 -44.47 -47.65 15.64
C TYR A 3 -44.19 -47.28 17.13
N ARG A 4 -42.99 -46.93 17.61
CA ARG A 4 -42.53 -45.54 17.86
C ARG A 4 -41.67 -45.57 19.13
N GLY A 5 -40.38 -45.27 18.98
CA GLY A 5 -39.49 -44.90 20.08
C GLY A 5 -38.66 -43.72 19.62
N ILE A 6 -39.24 -42.52 19.72
CA ILE A 6 -38.60 -41.26 19.37
C ILE A 6 -37.76 -40.86 20.58
N PHE A 7 -36.45 -41.10 20.54
CA PHE A 7 -35.51 -40.52 21.49
C PHE A 7 -35.19 -39.08 21.07
N ALA A 8 -35.75 -38.14 21.82
CA ALA A 8 -35.40 -36.72 21.76
C ALA A 8 -34.06 -36.51 22.48
N PHE A 9 -33.00 -36.20 21.72
CA PHE A 9 -31.79 -35.62 22.30
C PHE A 9 -31.81 -34.11 22.06
N ALA A 10 -31.96 -33.38 23.16
CA ALA A 10 -31.92 -31.95 23.24
C ALA A 10 -30.54 -31.42 22.82
N VAL A 11 -30.48 -30.63 21.75
CA VAL A 11 -29.30 -29.87 21.37
C VAL A 11 -29.23 -28.62 22.25
N LEU A 12 -28.25 -28.63 23.13
CA LEU A 12 -27.93 -27.57 24.07
C LEU A 12 -27.34 -26.37 23.29
N ALA A 13 -28.06 -25.24 23.33
CA ALA A 13 -27.64 -23.99 22.73
C ALA A 13 -26.47 -23.39 23.54
N LEU A 14 -25.28 -23.38 22.94
CA LEU A 14 -24.12 -22.63 23.44
C LEU A 14 -24.17 -21.20 22.88
N GLY A 15 -24.35 -20.26 23.80
CA GLY A 15 -24.41 -18.83 23.52
C GLY A 15 -23.05 -18.28 23.07
N VAL A 16 -23.08 -17.51 21.98
CA VAL A 16 -21.95 -16.69 21.54
C VAL A 16 -22.18 -15.27 22.07
N ALA A 17 -21.52 -14.94 23.17
CA ALA A 17 -21.40 -13.57 23.65
C ALA A 17 -20.41 -12.82 22.75
N ASN A 18 -20.92 -11.99 21.83
CA ASN A 18 -20.09 -11.02 21.12
C ASN A 18 -19.88 -9.81 22.02
N ALA A 19 -18.66 -9.72 22.57
CA ALA A 19 -18.17 -8.54 23.26
C ALA A 19 -18.06 -7.37 22.28
N PHE A 20 -18.87 -6.33 22.53
CA PHE A 20 -18.73 -5.02 21.92
C PHE A 20 -17.41 -4.40 22.38
N ASN A 21 -16.41 -4.41 21.52
CA ASN A 21 -15.18 -3.68 21.74
C ASN A 21 -15.34 -2.28 21.13
N ALA A 22 -15.59 -1.29 22.00
CA ALA A 22 -15.65 0.12 21.62
C ALA A 22 -14.22 0.64 21.32
N PRO A 23 -13.98 1.34 20.19
CA PRO A 23 -12.71 2.00 19.97
C PRO A 23 -12.61 3.29 20.80
N PRO A 24 -11.45 3.59 21.43
CA PRO A 24 -11.23 4.85 22.11
C PRO A 24 -11.16 6.02 21.11
N SER A 25 -11.89 7.06 21.47
CA SER A 25 -11.88 8.40 20.89
C SER A 25 -10.52 9.08 21.05
N TYR A 26 -9.89 9.47 19.93
CA TYR A 26 -8.85 10.50 19.93
C TYR A 26 -8.80 11.24 18.59
N THR A 27 -9.67 12.24 18.43
CA THR A 27 -9.57 13.23 17.35
C THR A 27 -8.84 14.46 17.87
N HIS A 28 -7.51 14.50 17.72
CA HIS A 28 -6.79 15.78 17.77
C HIS A 28 -7.02 16.52 16.46
N VAL A 29 -8.01 17.42 16.48
CA VAL A 29 -8.18 18.45 15.45
C VAL A 29 -7.18 19.56 15.75
N THR A 30 -5.96 19.45 15.24
CA THR A 30 -5.04 20.59 15.20
C THR A 30 -5.55 21.58 14.17
N LYS A 31 -6.22 22.64 14.63
CA LYS A 31 -6.51 23.84 13.84
C LYS A 31 -5.17 24.46 13.39
N ARG A 32 -4.75 24.20 12.15
CA ARG A 32 -3.72 25.02 11.51
C ARG A 32 -4.33 26.38 11.21
N SER A 33 -3.97 27.39 12.00
CA SER A 33 -4.23 28.78 11.66
C SER A 33 -3.51 29.09 10.35
N ILE A 34 -4.28 29.34 9.29
CA ILE A 34 -3.76 29.92 8.06
C ILE A 34 -3.44 31.37 8.41
N SER A 35 -2.18 31.63 8.75
CA SER A 35 -1.66 32.97 8.93
C SER A 35 -1.49 33.58 7.54
N TYR A 36 -2.45 34.42 7.14
CA TYR A 36 -2.34 35.22 5.93
C TYR A 36 -1.24 36.26 6.14
N SER A 37 -0.02 35.94 5.70
CA SER A 37 1.03 36.95 5.57
C SER A 37 0.64 37.89 4.43
N SER A 38 0.10 39.06 4.79
CA SER A 38 -0.11 40.15 3.84
C SER A 38 1.25 40.61 3.32
N LEU A 39 1.56 40.26 2.08
CA LEU A 39 2.70 40.83 1.37
C LEU A 39 2.36 42.28 1.01
N LEU A 40 2.86 43.21 1.82
CA LEU A 40 2.95 44.63 1.48
C LEU A 40 3.97 44.78 0.35
N MET A 41 3.50 45.15 -0.84
CA MET A 41 4.33 45.57 -1.98
C MET A 41 4.68 47.04 -1.79
N THR A 42 5.85 47.32 -1.23
CA THR A 42 6.47 48.65 -1.30
C THR A 42 7.25 48.75 -2.61
N THR A 43 6.78 49.58 -3.53
CA THR A 43 7.53 49.98 -4.72
C THR A 43 8.52 51.08 -4.32
N GLU A 44 9.71 50.70 -3.88
CA GLU A 44 10.83 51.63 -3.82
C GLU A 44 11.53 51.68 -5.18
N THR A 45 11.30 52.79 -5.86
CA THR A 45 12.14 53.32 -6.94
C THR A 45 13.46 53.79 -6.34
N GLY A 46 14.58 53.17 -6.69
CA GLY A 46 15.89 53.70 -6.32
C GLY A 46 17.04 52.70 -6.45
N GLU A 47 17.84 52.91 -7.49
CA GLU A 47 19.26 52.55 -7.61
C GLU A 47 19.68 51.06 -7.65
N LYS A 48 20.36 50.72 -8.76
CA LYS A 48 21.03 49.45 -9.01
C LYS A 48 22.32 49.36 -8.17
N PRO A 49 22.57 48.26 -7.45
CA PRO A 49 23.92 47.82 -7.18
C PRO A 49 24.31 46.62 -8.04
N ASP A 50 25.59 46.60 -8.39
CA ASP A 50 26.26 45.67 -9.29
C ASP A 50 25.97 44.17 -9.03
N TYR A 51 25.90 43.44 -10.15
CA TYR A 51 25.62 42.02 -10.27
C TYR A 51 26.77 41.15 -9.75
N ALA A 52 26.90 41.02 -8.43
CA ALA A 52 27.65 39.92 -7.85
C ALA A 52 26.91 38.60 -8.17
N GLN A 53 27.56 37.71 -8.94
CA GLN A 53 27.05 36.40 -9.36
C GLN A 53 26.41 35.64 -8.18
N LYS A 54 25.08 35.55 -8.17
CA LYS A 54 24.36 34.74 -7.19
C LYS A 54 24.69 33.28 -7.43
N LYS A 55 25.58 32.72 -6.61
CA LYS A 55 25.88 31.28 -6.58
C LYS A 55 24.55 30.52 -6.43
N GLU A 56 24.28 29.65 -7.39
CA GLU A 56 23.09 28.81 -7.45
C GLU A 56 22.90 28.08 -6.12
N TYR A 57 21.72 28.25 -5.51
CA TYR A 57 21.43 27.66 -4.22
C TYR A 57 21.34 26.14 -4.35
N VAL A 58 22.43 25.46 -3.98
CA VAL A 58 22.44 24.01 -3.84
C VAL A 58 21.75 23.65 -2.53
N PRO A 59 20.57 23.01 -2.55
CA PRO A 59 19.83 22.70 -1.33
C PRO A 59 20.61 21.71 -0.46
N LYS A 60 20.52 21.88 0.87
CA LYS A 60 21.34 21.16 1.87
C LYS A 60 21.36 19.63 1.73
N TRP A 61 20.31 19.01 1.21
CA TRP A 61 20.26 17.56 0.99
C TRP A 61 21.20 17.09 -0.13
N LYS A 62 21.54 17.94 -1.08
CA LYS A 62 22.48 17.66 -2.18
C LYS A 62 23.96 17.87 -1.76
N LYS A 63 24.20 18.52 -0.61
CA LYS A 63 25.53 18.72 -0.03
C LYS A 63 25.95 17.61 0.94
N LYS A 64 25.01 16.77 1.36
CA LYS A 64 25.32 15.57 2.14
C LYS A 64 25.69 14.48 1.14
N ALA A 65 26.99 14.22 0.99
CA ALA A 65 27.47 13.10 0.20
C ALA A 65 26.74 11.85 0.67
N THR A 66 26.08 11.15 -0.25
CA THR A 66 25.48 9.87 0.09
C THR A 66 26.61 8.90 0.42
N LEU A 67 26.43 7.98 1.39
CA LEU A 67 27.47 7.00 1.72
C LEU A 67 27.99 6.28 0.46
N ALA A 68 27.12 6.06 -0.53
CA ALA A 68 27.46 5.48 -1.83
C ALA A 68 28.46 6.29 -2.68
N GLU A 69 28.48 7.62 -2.54
CA GLU A 69 29.48 8.49 -3.21
C GLU A 69 30.82 8.50 -2.46
N VAL A 70 30.80 8.30 -1.14
CA VAL A 70 32.02 8.27 -0.30
C VAL A 70 32.73 6.92 -0.42
N THR A 71 31.99 5.81 -0.51
CA THR A 71 32.59 4.46 -0.62
C THR A 71 32.84 3.99 -2.05
N GLY A 72 32.35 4.73 -3.05
CA GLY A 72 32.53 4.40 -4.46
C GLY A 72 31.77 3.13 -4.89
N THR A 73 31.25 3.13 -6.10
CA THR A 73 30.61 1.98 -6.74
C THR A 73 31.63 0.93 -7.21
N ARG A 74 32.53 0.50 -6.33
CA ARG A 74 33.31 -0.73 -6.53
C ARG A 74 32.71 -1.81 -5.65
N GLU A 75 32.66 -3.03 -6.18
CA GLU A 75 32.13 -4.22 -5.51
C GLU A 75 32.75 -4.36 -4.11
N LEU A 76 32.04 -3.86 -3.10
CA LEU A 76 32.41 -4.05 -1.70
C LEU A 76 32.33 -5.54 -1.40
N SER A 77 33.44 -6.10 -0.94
CA SER A 77 33.55 -7.50 -0.53
C SER A 77 32.51 -7.80 0.56
N ALA A 78 32.09 -9.06 0.70
CA ALA A 78 31.08 -9.45 1.69
C ALA A 78 31.49 -9.04 3.12
N GLN A 79 32.80 -8.94 3.38
CA GLN A 79 33.38 -8.46 4.63
C GLN A 79 33.15 -6.95 4.84
N ASP A 80 33.30 -6.12 3.82
CA ASP A 80 33.16 -4.65 3.91
C ASP A 80 31.71 -4.19 4.11
N LYS A 81 30.74 -5.03 3.71
CA LYS A 81 29.31 -4.77 3.91
C LYS A 81 28.84 -5.07 5.36
N GLY A 82 29.75 -5.45 6.26
CA GLY A 82 29.44 -5.75 7.66
C GLY A 82 28.63 -7.04 7.85
N LEU A 83 28.73 -7.99 6.91
CA LEU A 83 28.04 -9.27 7.02
C LEU A 83 28.83 -10.22 7.92
N ILE A 84 28.43 -10.24 9.19
CA ILE A 84 28.90 -11.20 10.19
C ILE A 84 28.12 -12.50 9.94
N GLY A 85 28.76 -13.51 9.36
CA GLY A 85 28.15 -14.82 9.10
C GLY A 85 29.17 -15.86 8.68
N SER A 86 28.96 -17.11 9.11
CA SER A 86 29.89 -18.21 8.86
C SER A 86 29.56 -19.02 7.61
N VAL A 87 28.29 -19.02 7.16
CA VAL A 87 27.83 -19.83 6.03
C VAL A 87 27.87 -19.00 4.74
N PRO A 88 28.64 -19.40 3.71
CA PRO A 88 28.62 -18.73 2.42
C PRO A 88 27.36 -19.09 1.63
N ILE A 89 26.64 -18.06 1.20
CA ILE A 89 25.38 -18.15 0.45
C ILE A 89 25.56 -17.41 -0.88
N THR A 90 25.27 -18.09 -1.98
CA THR A 90 25.32 -17.52 -3.34
C THR A 90 23.91 -17.43 -3.90
N PHE A 91 23.44 -16.20 -4.14
CA PHE A 91 22.19 -15.96 -4.85
C PHE A 91 22.46 -15.91 -6.35
N GLN A 92 21.78 -16.78 -7.10
CA GLN A 92 21.79 -16.78 -8.56
C GLN A 92 20.49 -16.16 -9.07
N GLN A 93 20.58 -15.02 -9.75
CA GLN A 93 19.44 -14.42 -10.44
C GLN A 93 19.51 -14.67 -11.94
N GLY A 94 18.44 -15.25 -12.50
CA GLY A 94 18.30 -15.44 -13.94
C GLY A 94 18.56 -16.87 -14.40
N ILE A 95 18.43 -17.10 -15.70
CA ILE A 95 18.61 -18.40 -16.35
C ILE A 95 19.66 -18.21 -17.46
N GLY A 96 20.75 -18.99 -17.44
CA GLY A 96 21.80 -18.96 -18.46
C GLY A 96 22.98 -18.00 -18.18
N GLU A 97 23.69 -17.59 -19.24
CA GLU A 97 24.96 -16.82 -19.20
C GLU A 97 24.83 -15.38 -18.66
N SER A 98 23.61 -14.88 -18.47
CA SER A 98 23.34 -13.57 -17.85
C SER A 98 23.03 -13.65 -16.36
N ALA A 99 23.36 -14.79 -15.72
CA ALA A 99 23.11 -14.98 -14.30
C ALA A 99 23.96 -14.01 -13.48
N THR A 100 23.30 -13.18 -12.67
CA THR A 100 24.00 -12.36 -11.68
C THR A 100 24.21 -13.22 -10.43
N LEU A 101 25.46 -13.49 -10.10
CA LEU A 101 25.84 -14.19 -8.88
C LEU A 101 26.17 -13.16 -7.81
N ILE A 102 25.39 -13.15 -6.74
CA ILE A 102 25.61 -12.29 -5.58
C ILE A 102 26.00 -13.18 -4.41
N GLN A 103 27.23 -13.04 -3.93
CA GLN A 103 27.73 -13.78 -2.77
C GLN A 103 27.49 -12.98 -1.48
N THR A 104 27.14 -13.69 -0.42
CA THR A 104 26.79 -13.12 0.88
C THR A 104 26.98 -14.18 1.97
N THR A 105 27.40 -13.77 3.15
CA THR A 105 27.53 -14.65 4.32
C THR A 105 26.34 -14.49 5.24
N GLY A 106 25.90 -15.58 5.86
CA GLY A 106 24.79 -15.59 6.82
C GLY A 106 25.08 -16.48 8.03
N MET A 107 24.37 -16.25 9.13
CA MET A 107 24.41 -17.12 10.30
C MET A 107 23.41 -18.29 10.14
N PRO A 108 23.73 -19.49 10.64
CA PRO A 108 22.75 -20.58 10.74
C PRO A 108 21.51 -20.13 11.54
N GLY A 109 20.31 -20.49 11.06
CA GLY A 109 19.05 -20.07 11.68
C GLY A 109 18.61 -18.63 11.38
N GLN A 110 19.43 -17.82 10.71
CA GLN A 110 19.03 -16.49 10.26
C GLN A 110 17.96 -16.58 9.16
N SER A 111 16.97 -15.68 9.16
CA SER A 111 15.94 -15.66 8.11
C SER A 111 16.54 -15.33 6.75
N LEU A 112 16.19 -16.11 5.72
CA LEU A 112 16.70 -15.91 4.36
C LEU A 112 16.27 -14.56 3.76
N LYS A 113 15.14 -14.02 4.20
CA LYS A 113 14.69 -12.66 3.84
C LYS A 113 15.70 -11.57 4.22
N LEU A 114 16.25 -11.64 5.42
CA LEU A 114 17.24 -10.66 5.88
C LEU A 114 18.57 -10.83 5.15
N VAL A 115 19.02 -12.07 4.96
CA VAL A 115 20.25 -12.38 4.22
C VAL A 115 20.14 -11.90 2.76
N ALA A 116 19.01 -12.13 2.09
CA ALA A 116 18.78 -11.64 0.74
C ALA A 116 18.77 -10.10 0.69
N SER A 117 18.15 -9.45 1.68
CA SER A 117 18.13 -7.99 1.77
C SER A 117 19.54 -7.41 1.99
N GLN A 118 20.37 -8.08 2.81
CA GLN A 118 21.77 -7.72 3.04
C GLN A 118 22.62 -7.90 1.76
N ALA A 119 22.34 -8.94 0.98
CA ALA A 119 22.97 -9.17 -0.32
C ALA A 119 22.59 -8.11 -1.37
N GLY A 120 21.55 -7.31 -1.14
CA GLY A 120 20.93 -6.48 -2.18
C GLY A 120 20.14 -7.31 -3.20
N GLN A 121 19.85 -8.57 -2.87
CA GLN A 121 19.05 -9.47 -3.67
C GLN A 121 17.56 -9.12 -3.52
N TYR A 122 16.96 -8.56 -4.56
CA TYR A 122 15.52 -8.29 -4.55
C TYR A 122 14.74 -9.58 -4.78
N ILE A 123 13.89 -9.95 -3.82
CA ILE A 123 12.92 -11.04 -3.93
C ILE A 123 11.54 -10.44 -3.68
N LYS A 124 10.58 -10.76 -4.55
CA LYS A 124 9.21 -10.26 -4.38
C LYS A 124 8.50 -11.04 -3.28
N TYR A 125 8.10 -10.32 -2.23
CA TYR A 125 7.30 -10.87 -1.13
C TYR A 125 5.87 -10.29 -1.21
N SER A 126 4.85 -11.15 -1.41
CA SER A 126 3.45 -10.70 -1.45
C SER A 126 2.77 -10.81 -0.09
N CYS A 127 2.88 -11.97 0.57
CA CYS A 127 2.16 -12.28 1.80
C CYS A 127 3.04 -12.29 3.07
N GLY A 128 4.35 -12.52 2.93
CA GLY A 128 5.28 -12.64 4.06
C GLY A 128 5.11 -13.89 4.94
N LYS A 129 3.97 -14.57 4.87
CA LYS A 129 3.63 -15.78 5.65
C LYS A 129 3.90 -17.10 4.93
N GLY A 130 4.40 -17.04 3.69
CA GLY A 130 4.69 -18.23 2.89
C GLY A 130 3.49 -18.83 2.16
N GLU A 131 2.24 -18.45 2.40
CA GLU A 131 1.06 -19.06 1.77
C GLU A 131 0.96 -18.83 0.25
N CYS A 132 1.43 -17.68 -0.22
CA CYS A 132 1.19 -17.20 -1.57
C CYS A 132 2.15 -17.72 -2.65
N GLY A 133 3.22 -18.44 -2.28
CA GLY A 133 4.21 -19.00 -3.21
C GLY A 133 5.02 -17.97 -4.03
N THR A 134 4.79 -16.66 -3.89
CA THR A 134 5.45 -15.65 -4.74
C THR A 134 6.96 -15.58 -4.50
N CYS A 135 7.40 -15.91 -3.29
CA CYS A 135 8.80 -15.87 -2.86
C CYS A 135 9.59 -17.16 -3.20
N GLU A 136 9.02 -18.17 -3.86
CA GLU A 136 9.67 -19.47 -4.04
C GLU A 136 11.03 -19.39 -4.77
N ALA A 137 12.04 -20.02 -4.17
CA ALA A 137 13.40 -20.10 -4.68
C ALA A 137 13.92 -21.54 -4.56
N LEU A 138 14.79 -21.97 -5.47
CA LEU A 138 15.38 -23.30 -5.45
C LEU A 138 16.72 -23.26 -4.71
N CYS A 139 16.88 -24.02 -3.64
CA CYS A 139 18.13 -24.16 -2.91
C CYS A 139 18.56 -25.62 -2.92
N ASN A 140 19.72 -25.92 -3.50
CA ASN A 140 20.28 -27.28 -3.54
C ASN A 140 19.26 -28.36 -3.96
N GLY A 141 18.38 -28.02 -4.93
CA GLY A 141 17.35 -28.91 -5.46
C GLY A 141 16.02 -28.94 -4.69
N LYS A 142 15.90 -28.26 -3.54
CA LYS A 142 14.64 -28.13 -2.78
C LYS A 142 14.04 -26.75 -2.97
N TYR A 143 12.73 -26.69 -3.22
CA TYR A 143 12.01 -25.43 -3.24
C TYR A 143 11.78 -24.94 -1.82
N LEU A 144 12.24 -23.73 -1.54
CA LEU A 144 12.05 -23.06 -0.27
C LEU A 144 11.40 -21.70 -0.46
N ARG A 145 10.81 -21.19 0.62
CA ARG A 145 10.12 -19.92 0.73
C ARG A 145 10.95 -19.01 1.66
N PRO A 146 11.85 -18.17 1.12
CA PRO A 146 12.75 -17.29 1.87
C PRO A 146 12.05 -16.32 2.83
N CYS A 147 10.74 -16.11 2.65
CA CYS A 147 9.88 -15.30 3.49
C CYS A 147 9.62 -15.90 4.88
N VAL A 148 9.70 -17.22 5.03
CA VAL A 148 9.47 -17.96 6.28
C VAL A 148 10.67 -18.82 6.66
N ASP A 149 11.34 -19.40 5.65
CA ASP A 149 12.44 -20.32 5.86
C ASP A 149 13.72 -19.60 6.33
N VAL A 150 14.51 -20.36 7.08
CA VAL A 150 15.78 -19.94 7.68
C VAL A 150 16.95 -20.67 7.03
N VAL A 151 18.17 -20.14 7.20
CA VAL A 151 19.39 -20.84 6.82
C VAL A 151 19.46 -22.17 7.58
N PRO A 152 19.64 -23.31 6.90
CA PRO A 152 19.73 -24.62 7.56
C PRO A 152 20.78 -24.66 8.68
N THR A 153 20.41 -25.22 9.82
CA THR A 153 21.30 -25.39 10.98
C THR A 153 22.10 -26.70 10.93
N ASP A 154 21.65 -27.65 10.14
CA ASP A 154 22.17 -29.03 10.14
C ASP A 154 23.42 -29.20 9.24
N LEU A 155 24.02 -28.08 8.81
CA LEU A 155 25.23 -28.10 8.00
C LEU A 155 26.43 -28.43 8.90
N SER A 156 26.91 -29.67 8.83
CA SER A 156 28.19 -30.04 9.43
C SER A 156 29.32 -29.32 8.68
N PRO A 157 30.25 -28.63 9.38
CA PRO A 157 31.47 -28.13 8.75
C PRO A 157 32.29 -29.33 8.24
N ASP A 158 32.99 -29.15 7.12
CA ASP A 158 33.91 -30.17 6.61
C ASP A 158 35.10 -30.31 7.58
N PRO A 159 35.47 -31.54 8.02
CA PRO A 159 36.54 -31.75 8.99
C PRO A 159 37.93 -31.32 8.50
N THR A 160 38.12 -31.10 7.19
CA THR A 160 39.41 -30.73 6.62
C THR A 160 39.57 -29.22 6.43
N THR A 161 38.49 -28.52 6.09
CA THR A 161 38.55 -27.10 5.69
C THR A 161 37.84 -26.18 6.70
N ASN A 162 37.06 -26.74 7.66
CA ASN A 162 36.21 -26.00 8.60
C ASN A 162 35.21 -25.02 7.93
N GLU A 163 35.03 -25.13 6.61
CA GLU A 163 34.11 -24.32 5.84
C GLU A 163 32.76 -25.04 5.69
N TYR A 164 31.69 -24.26 5.65
CA TYR A 164 30.36 -24.76 5.35
C TYR A 164 30.17 -24.88 3.84
N ALA A 165 29.49 -25.96 3.41
CA ALA A 165 29.15 -26.13 2.00
C ALA A 165 28.36 -24.92 1.48
N PRO A 166 28.75 -24.34 0.32
CA PRO A 166 28.11 -23.13 -0.20
C PRO A 166 26.65 -23.40 -0.56
N LEU A 167 25.75 -22.59 -0.01
CA LEU A 167 24.32 -22.65 -0.34
C LEU A 167 24.05 -21.87 -1.61
N VAL A 168 23.64 -22.57 -2.68
CA VAL A 168 23.25 -21.92 -3.94
C VAL A 168 21.74 -21.75 -3.97
N ILE A 169 21.28 -20.50 -3.92
CA ILE A 169 19.87 -20.13 -3.97
C ILE A 169 19.57 -19.53 -5.34
N GLN A 170 18.85 -20.27 -6.17
CA GLN A 170 18.34 -19.78 -7.45
C GLN A 170 17.03 -19.05 -7.21
N VAL A 171 17.08 -17.73 -7.35
CA VAL A 171 15.90 -16.88 -7.23
C VAL A 171 15.20 -16.89 -8.59
N LYS A 172 13.89 -17.16 -8.59
CA LYS A 172 13.08 -17.05 -9.81
C LYS A 172 13.23 -15.62 -10.34
N GLY A 173 13.86 -15.50 -11.50
CA GLY A 173 14.12 -14.20 -12.12
C GLY A 173 12.82 -13.45 -12.32
N THR A 174 12.53 -12.50 -11.43
CA THR A 174 11.51 -11.51 -11.73
C THR A 174 12.16 -10.60 -12.75
N LYS A 175 11.83 -10.82 -14.03
CA LYS A 175 12.01 -9.81 -15.07
C LYS A 175 11.09 -8.65 -14.71
N ALA A 176 11.40 -7.93 -13.62
CA ALA A 176 11.04 -6.55 -13.54
C ALA A 176 11.74 -5.95 -14.75
N LYS A 177 11.01 -5.78 -15.85
CA LYS A 177 11.27 -4.68 -16.76
C LYS A 177 11.22 -3.48 -15.83
N VAL A 178 12.38 -3.13 -15.28
CA VAL A 178 12.66 -1.76 -14.94
C VAL A 178 12.53 -1.11 -16.30
N VAL A 179 11.32 -0.67 -16.64
CA VAL A 179 11.14 0.32 -17.68
C VAL A 179 11.97 1.44 -17.10
N SER A 180 13.23 1.53 -17.54
CA SER A 180 14.14 2.60 -17.17
C SER A 180 13.27 3.82 -17.21
N SER A 181 13.07 4.45 -16.05
CA SER A 181 12.13 5.53 -15.81
C SER A 181 12.32 6.57 -16.91
N GLY A 182 11.60 6.38 -18.01
CA GLY A 182 12.04 6.82 -19.30
C GLY A 182 11.69 8.29 -19.38
N LYS A 183 12.63 9.15 -19.00
CA LYS A 183 12.49 10.61 -19.05
C LYS A 183 11.10 11.05 -18.59
N PHE A 184 10.86 10.96 -17.28
CA PHE A 184 9.66 11.54 -16.61
C PHE A 184 9.41 13.04 -16.91
N PHE A 185 10.29 13.70 -17.67
CA PHE A 185 10.16 15.08 -18.17
C PHE A 185 10.18 15.20 -19.70
N SER A 186 9.60 14.25 -20.44
CA SER A 186 9.26 14.51 -21.85
C SER A 186 7.97 15.34 -21.91
N VAL A 187 7.93 16.37 -22.76
CA VAL A 187 6.75 17.22 -23.04
C VAL A 187 5.49 16.37 -23.32
N LYS A 188 5.66 15.17 -23.86
CA LYS A 188 4.57 14.20 -24.09
C LYS A 188 3.93 13.68 -22.80
N SER A 189 4.69 13.54 -21.72
CA SER A 189 4.20 13.12 -20.38
C SER A 189 3.41 14.24 -19.69
N PHE A 190 3.76 15.50 -19.94
CA PHE A 190 2.98 16.66 -19.46
C PHE A 190 1.62 16.76 -20.18
N ILE A 191 1.59 16.54 -21.50
CA ILE A 191 0.34 16.57 -22.27
C ILE A 191 -0.57 15.40 -21.88
N LEU A 192 -0.04 14.17 -21.71
CA LEU A 192 -0.84 13.04 -21.25
C LEU A 192 -1.32 13.20 -19.80
N GLY A 193 -0.48 13.75 -18.91
CA GLY A 193 -0.86 14.04 -17.53
C GLY A 193 -1.96 15.09 -17.44
N PHE A 194 -1.86 16.15 -18.27
CA PHE A 194 -2.90 17.17 -18.39
C PHE A 194 -4.19 16.59 -18.95
N TRP A 195 -4.12 15.77 -20.00
CA TRP A 195 -5.32 15.16 -20.58
C TRP A 195 -6.03 14.22 -19.62
N ASN A 196 -5.29 13.45 -18.81
CA ASN A 196 -5.90 12.55 -17.83
C ASN A 196 -6.53 13.32 -16.65
N ASN A 197 -5.94 14.45 -16.23
CA ASN A 197 -6.53 15.33 -15.22
C ASN A 197 -7.78 16.06 -15.75
N LEU A 198 -7.74 16.54 -17.01
CA LEU A 198 -8.86 17.20 -17.67
C LEU A 198 -10.03 16.23 -17.95
N LEU A 199 -9.74 14.99 -18.35
CA LEU A 199 -10.75 13.95 -18.54
C LEU A 199 -11.43 13.58 -17.21
N GLY A 200 -10.65 13.56 -16.11
CA GLY A 200 -11.17 13.38 -14.75
C GLY A 200 -12.14 14.50 -14.35
N MET A 201 -11.79 15.75 -14.64
CA MET A 201 -12.70 16.89 -14.40
C MET A 201 -13.95 16.86 -15.27
N ALA A 202 -13.84 16.45 -16.55
CA ALA A 202 -15.00 16.30 -17.43
C ALA A 202 -15.96 15.19 -16.95
N GLY A 203 -15.41 14.07 -16.46
CA GLY A 203 -16.17 13.02 -15.79
C GLY A 203 -16.94 13.54 -14.57
N PHE A 204 -16.27 14.33 -13.73
CA PHE A 204 -16.87 14.92 -12.53
C PHE A 204 -18.02 15.89 -12.85
N VAL A 205 -17.91 16.68 -13.92
CA VAL A 205 -18.98 17.59 -14.38
C VAL A 205 -20.18 16.80 -14.91
N ARG A 206 -19.95 15.70 -15.64
CA ARG A 206 -21.03 14.83 -16.13
C ARG A 206 -21.76 14.15 -14.97
N ASP A 207 -21.02 13.66 -13.98
CA ASP A 207 -21.59 12.97 -12.82
C ASP A 207 -22.32 13.96 -11.91
N ARG A 208 -21.83 15.21 -11.79
CA ARG A 208 -22.55 16.29 -11.10
C ARG A 208 -23.89 16.63 -11.78
N ARG A 209 -23.96 16.59 -13.11
CA ARG A 209 -25.23 16.78 -13.85
C ARG A 209 -26.21 15.63 -13.59
N LYS A 210 -25.74 14.38 -13.52
CA LYS A 210 -26.60 13.22 -13.20
C LYS A 210 -27.11 13.26 -11.76
N ALA A 211 -26.25 13.59 -10.80
CA ALA A 211 -26.63 13.72 -9.39
C ALA A 211 -27.70 14.79 -9.18
N ARG A 212 -27.62 15.91 -9.92
CA ARG A 212 -28.63 16.98 -9.86
C ARG A 212 -30.01 16.51 -10.36
N LYS A 213 -30.07 15.77 -11.48
CA LYS A 213 -31.33 15.20 -11.99
C LYS A 213 -31.97 14.24 -10.98
N ASN A 214 -31.18 13.33 -10.42
CA ASN A 214 -31.68 12.39 -9.41
C ASN A 214 -32.18 13.09 -8.13
N TRP A 215 -31.59 14.24 -7.77
CA TRP A 215 -32.04 15.05 -6.65
C TRP A 215 -33.35 15.79 -6.97
N GLU A 216 -33.43 16.42 -8.14
CA GLU A 216 -34.66 17.07 -8.62
C GLU A 216 -35.84 16.08 -8.69
N GLU A 217 -35.61 14.86 -9.17
CA GLU A 217 -36.62 13.78 -9.20
C GLU A 217 -37.05 13.31 -7.81
N ARG A 218 -36.17 13.36 -6.80
CA ARG A 218 -36.54 13.03 -5.42
C ARG A 218 -37.38 14.14 -4.80
N MET A 219 -36.97 15.39 -4.99
CA MET A 219 -37.71 16.55 -4.50
C MET A 219 -39.12 16.59 -5.09
N SER A 220 -39.29 16.34 -6.40
CA SER A 220 -40.62 16.32 -7.03
C SER A 220 -41.52 15.24 -6.45
N LYS A 221 -40.98 14.05 -6.13
CA LYS A 221 -41.73 12.95 -5.52
C LYS A 221 -42.10 13.24 -4.07
N GLU A 222 -41.19 13.85 -3.31
CA GLU A 222 -41.49 14.27 -1.93
C GLU A 222 -42.60 15.32 -1.90
N ASP A 223 -42.61 16.26 -2.84
CA ASP A 223 -43.65 17.28 -2.93
C ASP A 223 -45.00 16.70 -3.39
N GLU A 224 -45.00 15.74 -4.32
CA GLU A 224 -46.20 15.00 -4.71
C GLU A 224 -46.80 14.21 -3.53
N ILE A 225 -45.96 13.53 -2.73
CA ILE A 225 -46.40 12.81 -1.52
C ILE A 225 -47.01 13.76 -0.50
N LYS A 226 -46.44 14.95 -0.31
CA LYS A 226 -47.00 15.97 0.60
C LYS A 226 -48.39 16.40 0.14
N ARG A 227 -48.58 16.69 -1.15
CA ARG A 227 -49.89 17.06 -1.72
C ARG A 227 -50.93 15.96 -1.52
N LEU A 228 -50.58 14.71 -1.84
CA LEU A 228 -51.47 13.57 -1.64
C LEU A 228 -51.81 13.33 -0.17
N THR A 229 -50.88 13.63 0.74
CA THR A 229 -51.08 13.49 2.19
C THR A 229 -52.00 14.59 2.72
N GLU A 230 -51.84 15.82 2.26
CA GLU A 230 -52.73 16.94 2.59
C GLU A 230 -54.15 16.68 2.09
N GLU A 231 -54.31 16.19 0.85
CA GLU A 231 -55.61 15.80 0.29
C GLU A 231 -56.25 14.65 1.09
N LYS A 232 -55.49 13.61 1.43
CA LYS A 232 -55.98 12.51 2.28
C LYS A 232 -56.37 12.99 3.67
N LYS A 233 -55.61 13.91 4.26
CA LYS A 233 -55.90 14.48 5.59
C LYS A 233 -57.19 15.32 5.54
N ARG A 234 -57.40 16.10 4.48
CA ARG A 234 -58.64 16.84 4.25
C ARG A 234 -59.84 15.92 4.10
N LYS A 235 -59.76 14.90 3.23
CA LYS A 235 -60.84 13.92 3.07
C LYS A 235 -61.19 13.20 4.37
N LYS A 236 -60.18 12.76 5.13
CA LYS A 236 -60.41 12.15 6.45
C LYS A 236 -61.05 13.11 7.45
N ALA A 237 -60.72 14.40 7.41
CA ALA A 237 -61.33 15.38 8.28
C ALA A 237 -62.79 15.66 7.90
N GLU A 238 -63.10 15.69 6.59
CA GLU A 238 -64.46 15.83 6.05
C GLU A 238 -65.30 14.58 6.38
N GLU A 239 -64.76 13.37 6.23
CA GLU A 239 -65.39 12.11 6.63
C GLU A 239 -65.64 12.06 8.14
N ALA A 240 -64.64 12.39 8.96
CA ALA A 240 -64.80 12.44 10.42
C ALA A 240 -65.83 13.49 10.87
N ALA A 241 -65.93 14.62 10.17
CA ALA A 241 -66.95 15.63 10.44
C ALA A 241 -68.35 15.13 10.03
N ALA A 242 -68.48 14.41 8.92
CA ALA A 242 -69.73 13.79 8.48
C ALA A 242 -70.19 12.67 9.42
N ASP A 243 -69.26 11.82 9.87
CA ASP A 243 -69.55 10.75 10.84
C ASP A 243 -69.94 11.31 12.21
N ALA A 244 -69.32 12.40 12.64
CA ALA A 244 -69.71 13.12 13.86
C ALA A 244 -71.10 13.76 13.73
N ALA A 245 -71.46 14.27 12.54
CA ALA A 245 -72.78 14.84 12.29
C ALA A 245 -73.90 13.79 12.19
N ASN A 246 -73.58 12.57 11.72
CA ASN A 246 -74.54 11.45 11.64
C ASN A 246 -74.73 10.71 12.98
N ASN A 247 -73.87 10.94 13.98
CA ASN A 247 -73.95 10.33 15.32
C ASN A 247 -74.64 11.23 16.37
N VAL A 248 -75.24 12.34 15.95
CA VAL A 248 -76.08 13.24 16.76
C VAL A 248 -77.52 13.10 16.33
#